data_AF-A0A2Z4PZZ2-F1
#
_entry.id   AF-A0A2Z4PZZ2-F1
#
_cell.length_a   1.000
_cell.length_b   1.000
_cell.length_c   1.000
_cell.angle_alpha   90.00
_cell.angle_beta   90.00
_cell.angle_gamma   90.00
#
_symmetry.space_group_name_H-M   'P 1'
#
loop_
_entity.id
_entity.type
_entity.pdbx_description
1 polymer ?
#
loop_
_entity_poly.entity_id
_entity_poly.type
_entity_poly.pdbx_seq_one_letter_code
_entity_poly.pdbx_strand_id
1 'polypeptide(L)'
;METYSRDYAFSEFIESIAIAIKESLGQGGTHEEITQNIINKIYLHNGGMVIYIPKGNSTNINSRNRLIRQEFTGDNHAFLAKKYGLSLQMIYNILRKKTK
;
A
#
# COMPACT_ATOMS: atom_id res chain seq x y z
N MET A 1 -21.79 5.38 13.41
CA MET A 1 -21.02 4.24 12.88
C MET A 1 -20.03 4.83 11.90
N GLU A 2 -18.85 5.23 12.38
CA GLU A 2 -17.79 5.78 11.54
C GLU A 2 -17.43 4.74 10.47
N THR A 3 -17.40 5.17 9.22
CA THR A 3 -17.01 4.32 8.11
C THR A 3 -15.58 3.87 8.33
N TYR A 4 -15.40 2.60 8.69
CA TYR A 4 -14.09 1.94 8.71
C TYR A 4 -13.47 2.09 7.32
N SER A 5 -12.55 3.05 7.17
CA SER A 5 -11.93 3.32 5.88
C SER A 5 -11.11 2.10 5.47
N ARG A 6 -11.15 1.70 4.20
CA ARG A 6 -10.31 0.60 3.68
C ARG A 6 -8.82 0.80 3.94
N ASP A 7 -8.39 2.06 4.07
CA ASP A 7 -7.00 2.41 4.39
C ASP A 7 -6.63 2.01 5.83
N TYR A 8 -7.59 1.98 6.74
CA TYR A 8 -7.39 1.61 8.14
C TYR A 8 -7.22 0.09 8.29
N ALA A 9 -8.09 -0.71 7.67
CA ALA A 9 -7.99 -2.18 7.69
C ALA A 9 -6.69 -2.72 7.07
N PHE A 10 -6.22 -2.10 5.98
CA PHE A 10 -4.93 -2.48 5.39
C PHE A 10 -3.75 -2.09 6.29
N SER A 11 -3.81 -0.92 6.93
CA SER A 11 -2.76 -0.48 7.85
C SER A 11 -2.65 -1.40 9.07
N GLU A 12 -3.77 -1.77 9.69
CA GLU A 12 -3.79 -2.71 10.82
C GLU A 12 -3.23 -4.09 10.43
N PHE A 13 -3.55 -4.57 9.23
CA PHE A 13 -2.98 -5.82 8.72
C PHE A 13 -1.46 -5.77 8.57
N ILE A 14 -0.92 -4.65 8.06
CA ILE A 14 0.52 -4.48 7.91
C ILE A 14 1.19 -4.38 9.29
N GLU A 15 0.59 -3.65 10.23
CA GLU A 15 1.09 -3.54 11.60
C GLU A 15 1.09 -4.89 12.31
N SER A 16 0.04 -5.69 12.17
CA SER A 16 -0.05 -7.02 12.79
C SER A 16 1.01 -7.99 12.24
N ILE A 17 1.32 -7.93 10.93
CA ILE A 17 2.44 -8.68 10.34
C ILE A 17 3.78 -8.24 10.93
N ALA A 18 4.01 -6.93 11.04
CA ALA A 18 5.26 -6.40 11.58
C ALA A 18 5.49 -6.84 13.03
N ILE A 19 4.42 -6.82 13.85
CA ILE A 19 4.45 -7.31 15.23
C ILE A 19 4.74 -8.81 15.26
N ALA A 20 4.04 -9.62 14.46
CA ALA A 20 4.23 -11.06 14.40
C ALA A 20 5.69 -11.43 14.07
N ILE A 21 6.28 -10.76 13.08
CA ILE A 21 7.69 -10.97 12.71
C ILE A 21 8.62 -10.58 13.86
N LYS A 22 8.44 -9.39 14.45
CA LYS A 22 9.31 -8.89 15.52
C LYS A 22 9.30 -9.81 16.74
N GLU A 23 8.12 -10.26 17.16
CA GLU A 23 7.97 -11.14 18.32
C GLU A 23 8.57 -12.52 18.05
N SER A 24 8.29 -13.12 16.88
CA SER A 24 8.81 -14.44 16.53
C SER A 24 10.33 -14.46 16.36
N LEU A 25 10.93 -13.38 15.83
CA LEU A 25 12.38 -13.24 15.77
C LEU A 25 13.00 -13.05 17.16
N GLY A 26 12.33 -12.32 18.06
CA GLY A 26 12.79 -12.09 19.44
C GLY A 26 12.75 -13.35 20.32
N GLN A 27 11.89 -14.31 20.01
CA GLN A 27 11.81 -15.61 20.70
C GLN A 27 12.92 -16.57 20.30
N GLY A 28 13.55 -16.36 19.13
CA GLY A 28 14.57 -17.27 18.59
C GLY A 28 13.99 -18.62 18.15
N GLY A 29 14.88 -19.57 17.85
CA GLY A 29 14.52 -20.91 17.37
C GLY A 29 15.06 -21.20 15.97
N THR A 30 14.67 -22.35 15.44
CA THR A 30 14.96 -22.74 14.05
C THR A 30 14.14 -21.89 13.06
N HIS A 31 14.55 -21.89 11.79
CA HIS A 31 13.84 -21.16 10.74
C HIS A 31 12.39 -21.64 10.61
N GLU A 32 12.17 -22.95 10.73
CA GLU A 32 10.85 -23.59 10.67
C GLU A 32 9.95 -23.15 11.83
N GLU A 33 10.48 -23.15 13.06
CA GLU A 33 9.73 -22.73 14.26
C GLU A 33 9.35 -21.24 14.18
N ILE A 34 10.30 -20.39 13.78
CA ILE A 34 10.06 -18.96 13.60
C ILE A 34 8.99 -18.75 12.54
N THR A 35 9.09 -19.44 11.40
CA THR A 35 8.11 -19.35 10.30
C THR A 35 6.72 -19.76 10.76
N GLN A 36 6.61 -20.89 11.47
CA GLN A 36 5.33 -21.38 11.96
C GLN A 36 4.71 -20.42 12.98
N ASN A 37 5.53 -19.84 13.87
CA ASN A 37 5.06 -18.84 14.83
C ASN A 37 4.54 -17.57 14.15
N ILE A 38 5.23 -17.08 13.11
CA ILE A 38 4.78 -15.92 12.32
C ILE A 38 3.42 -16.22 11.69
N ILE A 39 3.29 -17.37 11.02
CA ILE A 39 2.04 -17.78 10.35
C ILE A 39 0.89 -17.89 11.36
N ASN A 40 1.11 -18.52 12.51
CA ASN A 40 0.10 -18.67 13.55
C ASN A 40 -0.39 -17.31 14.09
N LYS A 41 0.53 -16.36 14.31
CA LYS A 41 0.19 -15.00 14.75
C LYS A 41 -0.60 -14.25 13.68
N ILE A 42 -0.22 -14.37 12.40
CA ILE A 42 -0.98 -13.78 11.30
C ILE A 42 -2.42 -14.31 11.29
N TYR A 43 -2.62 -15.62 11.46
CA TYR A 43 -3.97 -16.21 11.54
C TYR A 43 -4.75 -15.71 12.76
N LEU A 44 -4.10 -15.63 13.93
CA LEU A 44 -4.76 -15.17 15.16
C LEU A 44 -5.26 -13.73 15.04
N HIS A 45 -4.45 -12.83 14.47
CA HIS A 45 -4.77 -11.40 14.42
C HIS A 45 -5.64 -11.01 13.21
N ASN A 46 -5.54 -11.74 12.10
CA ASN A 46 -6.17 -11.34 10.83
C ASN A 46 -7.21 -12.35 10.34
N GLY A 47 -7.48 -13.40 11.12
CA GLY A 47 -8.50 -14.40 10.81
C GLY A 47 -9.87 -13.76 10.56
N GLY A 48 -10.49 -14.08 9.43
CA GLY A 48 -11.77 -13.51 9.01
C GLY A 48 -11.70 -12.17 8.28
N MET A 49 -10.52 -11.55 8.16
CA MET A 49 -10.35 -10.35 7.32
C MET A 49 -10.34 -10.70 5.83
N VAL A 50 -11.01 -9.89 5.03
CA VAL A 50 -10.94 -9.94 3.57
C VAL A 50 -10.06 -8.80 3.08
N ILE A 51 -8.85 -9.12 2.64
CA ILE A 51 -7.83 -8.12 2.26
C ILE A 51 -7.52 -8.24 0.77
N TYR A 52 -7.69 -7.13 0.05
CA TYR A 52 -7.24 -7.02 -1.33
C TYR A 52 -5.79 -6.54 -1.37
N ILE A 53 -4.89 -7.39 -1.84
CA ILE A 53 -3.49 -7.02 -2.13
C ILE A 53 -3.39 -6.73 -3.63
N PRO A 54 -3.32 -5.45 -4.05
CA PRO A 54 -3.19 -5.12 -5.46
C PRO A 54 -1.86 -5.62 -6.03
N LYS A 55 -1.86 -6.02 -7.31
CA LYS A 55 -0.61 -6.29 -8.03
C LYS A 55 0.15 -4.98 -8.22
N GLY A 56 1.31 -4.87 -7.57
CA GLY A 56 2.17 -3.68 -7.59
C GLY A 56 1.89 -2.72 -6.42
N ASN A 57 2.83 -1.80 -6.16
CA ASN A 57 2.74 -0.88 -5.02
C ASN A 57 1.68 0.20 -5.26
N SER A 58 0.48 0.02 -4.70
CA SER A 58 -0.57 1.06 -4.63
C SER A 58 -0.06 2.34 -3.95
N THR A 59 0.82 2.20 -2.97
CA THR A 59 1.60 3.27 -2.33
C THR A 59 2.48 4.04 -3.31
N ASN A 60 3.12 3.34 -4.26
CA ASN A 60 3.88 3.97 -5.34
C ASN A 60 2.96 4.70 -6.32
N ILE A 61 1.77 4.16 -6.60
CA ILE A 61 0.79 4.82 -7.49
C ILE A 61 0.29 6.12 -6.86
N ASN A 62 -0.09 6.11 -5.58
CA ASN A 62 -0.57 7.31 -4.89
C ASN A 62 0.53 8.37 -4.74
N SER A 63 1.74 7.95 -4.38
CA SER A 63 2.89 8.86 -4.26
C SER A 63 3.27 9.45 -5.62
N ARG A 64 3.35 8.63 -6.67
CA ARG A 64 3.57 9.11 -8.05
C ARG A 64 2.49 10.10 -8.48
N ASN A 65 1.21 9.78 -8.27
CA ASN A 65 0.11 10.65 -8.65
C ASN A 65 0.12 11.97 -7.86
N ARG A 66 0.58 11.97 -6.61
CA ARG A 66 0.80 13.20 -5.83
C ARG A 66 1.92 14.05 -6.44
N LEU A 67 3.06 13.45 -6.77
CA LEU A 67 4.17 14.15 -7.41
C LEU A 67 3.78 14.73 -8.78
N ILE A 68 3.04 13.96 -9.60
CA ILE A 68 2.50 14.45 -10.89
C ILE A 68 1.66 15.71 -10.70
N ARG A 69 0.82 15.78 -9.65
CA ARG A 69 0.01 16.98 -9.37
C ARG A 69 0.85 18.16 -8.89
N GLN A 70 1.87 17.91 -8.07
CA GLN A 70 2.76 18.95 -7.55
C GLN A 70 3.63 19.57 -8.66
N GLU A 71 4.07 18.77 -9.62
CA GLU A 71 4.89 19.21 -10.75
C GLU A 71 4.08 19.78 -11.94
N PHE A 72 2.75 19.79 -11.84
CA PHE A 72 1.91 20.25 -12.94
C PHE A 72 1.91 21.77 -13.05
N THR A 73 2.33 22.30 -14.20
CA THR A 73 2.44 23.75 -14.45
C THR A 73 1.25 24.33 -15.22
N GLY A 74 0.28 23.50 -15.62
CA GLY A 74 -0.91 23.91 -16.40
C GLY A 74 -0.91 23.38 -17.84
N ASP A 75 0.26 23.25 -18.46
CA ASP A 75 0.42 22.86 -19.87
C ASP A 75 1.46 21.74 -20.09
N ASN A 76 2.24 21.37 -19.08
CA ASN A 76 3.34 20.38 -19.18
C ASN A 76 2.91 18.89 -19.21
N HIS A 77 1.71 18.56 -19.69
CA HIS A 77 1.16 17.19 -19.69
C HIS A 77 2.06 16.18 -20.42
N ALA A 78 2.57 16.55 -21.60
CA ALA A 78 3.44 15.68 -22.40
C ALA A 78 4.79 15.41 -21.71
N PHE A 79 5.32 16.42 -21.02
CA PHE A 79 6.53 16.27 -20.21
C PHE A 79 6.32 15.28 -19.06
N LEU A 80 5.22 15.43 -18.31
CA LEU A 80 4.87 14.52 -17.21
C LEU A 80 4.63 13.08 -17.70
N ALA A 81 3.96 12.92 -18.85
CA ALA A 81 3.74 11.62 -19.47
C ALA A 81 5.07 10.89 -19.73
N LYS A 82 6.04 11.60 -20.33
CA LYS A 82 7.39 11.08 -20.59
C LYS A 82 8.16 10.79 -19.30
N LYS A 83 8.16 11.73 -18.34
CA LYS A 83 8.89 11.60 -17.07
C LYS A 83 8.45 10.38 -16.26
N TYR A 84 7.15 10.10 -16.24
CA TYR A 84 6.56 9.05 -15.40
C TYR A 84 6.22 7.76 -16.15
N GLY A 85 6.53 7.66 -17.45
CA GLY A 85 6.24 6.48 -18.27
C GLY A 85 4.74 6.18 -18.38
N LEU A 86 3.93 7.22 -18.55
CA LEU A 86 2.47 7.13 -18.62
C LEU A 86 1.94 7.64 -19.96
N SER A 87 0.75 7.18 -20.35
CA SER A 87 0.04 7.79 -21.47
C SER A 87 -0.48 9.19 -21.10
N LEU A 88 -0.65 10.05 -22.10
CA LEU A 88 -1.19 11.39 -21.91
C LEU A 88 -2.59 11.35 -21.25
N GLN A 89 -3.41 10.36 -21.64
CA GLN A 89 -4.74 10.15 -21.06
C GLN A 89 -4.68 9.77 -19.57
N MET A 90 -3.68 9.01 -19.14
CA MET A 90 -3.47 8.71 -17.72
C MET A 90 -3.09 9.96 -16.93
N ILE A 91 -2.26 10.84 -17.49
CA ILE A 91 -1.94 12.13 -16.87
C ILE A 91 -3.21 12.95 -16.67
N TYR A 92 -4.04 13.12 -17.70
CA TYR A 92 -5.33 13.81 -17.57
C TYR A 92 -6.23 13.19 -16.49
N ASN A 93 -6.32 11.86 -16.44
CA ASN A 93 -7.13 11.17 -15.42
C ASN A 93 -6.59 11.40 -13.99
N ILE A 94 -5.27 11.42 -13.81
CA ILE A 94 -4.63 11.69 -12.51
C ILE A 94 -4.93 13.12 -12.06
N LEU A 95 -4.78 14.11 -12.96
CA LEU A 95 -5.02 15.53 -12.67
C LEU A 95 -6.50 15.83 -12.40
N ARG A 96 -7.43 15.16 -13.10
CA ARG A 96 -8.88 15.33 -12.92
C ARG A 96 -9.40 14.82 -11.57
N LYS A 97 -8.77 13.79 -10.98
CA LYS A 97 -9.18 13.26 -9.67
C LYS A 97 -8.84 14.26 -8.57
N LYS A 98 -9.87 14.94 -8.04
CA LYS A 98 -9.78 15.75 -6.81
C LYS A 98 -9.30 14.85 -5.67
N THR A 99 -8.23 15.23 -4.99
CA THR A 99 -7.80 14.62 -3.72
C THR A 99 -8.96 14.80 -2.73
N LYS A 100 -9.46 13.71 -2.18
CA LYS A 100 -10.46 13.74 -1.10
C LYS A 100 -9.75 13.95 0.22
#